data_AF-A0A6C0J1Y7-F1
#
_entry.id   AF-A0A6C0J1Y7-F1
#
_cell.length_a   1.000
_cell.length_b   1.000
_cell.length_c   1.000
_cell.angle_alpha   90.00
_cell.angle_beta   90.00
_cell.angle_gamma   90.00
#
_symmetry.space_group_name_H-M   'P 1'
#
loop_
_entity.id
_entity.type
_entity.pdbx_description
1 polymer ?
#
loop_
_entity_poly.entity_id
_entity_poly.type
_entity_poly.pdbx_seq_one_letter_code
_entity_poly.pdbx_strand_id
1 'polypeptide(L)'
;MESIFYGLITAGTLFLVYDWYSKLGLEYIKSSIDDSYYLVRSDKEDKQLAADILAHIKIKLKIISQHLMKNFPQSSCTKQLINNYNDFKNMNENNNTLYTTSYTVNKGHELVFCLRHKDQEESLVKLNTLMFVALHEFAHVCSKSRDHTPEFWSNFKFIIQEAIKLGIWSYENYESTPVPYCGIMITDIPNI
;
A
#
# COMPACT_ATOMS: atom_id res chain seq x y z
N MET A 1 39.11 -14.28 3.67
CA MET A 1 38.07 -15.19 3.12
C MET A 1 37.12 -15.64 4.21
N GLU A 2 37.61 -16.18 5.32
CA GLU A 2 36.77 -16.62 6.45
C GLU A 2 35.94 -15.49 7.08
N SER A 3 36.50 -14.32 7.32
CA SER A 3 35.76 -13.16 7.85
C SER A 3 34.65 -12.66 6.92
N ILE A 4 34.82 -12.80 5.59
CA ILE A 4 33.77 -12.51 4.61
C ILE A 4 32.68 -13.59 4.69
N PHE A 5 33.06 -14.86 4.82
CA PHE A 5 32.14 -15.98 4.96
C PHE A 5 31.28 -15.86 6.23
N TYR A 6 31.89 -15.58 7.39
CA TYR A 6 31.15 -15.30 8.63
C TYR A 6 30.27 -14.06 8.51
N GLY A 7 30.75 -13.00 7.83
CA GLY A 7 29.94 -11.81 7.54
C GLY A 7 28.67 -12.14 6.74
N LEU A 8 28.79 -12.96 5.69
CA LEU A 8 27.66 -13.38 4.86
C LEU A 8 26.68 -14.27 5.62
N ILE A 9 27.16 -15.22 6.44
CA ILE A 9 26.29 -16.04 7.29
C ILE A 9 25.53 -15.14 8.26
N THR A 10 26.22 -14.23 8.94
CA THR A 10 25.58 -13.33 9.92
C THR A 10 24.52 -12.46 9.27
N ALA A 11 24.80 -11.87 8.10
CA ALA A 11 23.84 -11.08 7.34
C ALA A 11 22.63 -11.91 6.89
N GLY A 12 22.86 -13.15 6.43
CA GLY A 12 21.80 -14.08 6.05
C GLY A 12 20.90 -14.44 7.23
N THR A 13 21.48 -14.76 8.40
CA THR A 13 20.71 -15.07 9.61
C THR A 13 19.90 -13.87 10.09
N LEU A 14 20.48 -12.67 10.08
CA LEU A 14 19.76 -11.44 10.45
C LEU A 14 18.60 -11.15 9.49
N PHE A 15 18.79 -11.37 8.19
CA PHE A 15 17.73 -11.24 7.20
C PHE A 15 16.59 -12.22 7.45
N LEU A 16 16.89 -13.50 7.75
CA LEU A 16 15.88 -14.52 8.06
C LEU A 16 15.11 -14.19 9.35
N VAL A 17 15.79 -13.72 10.40
CA VAL A 17 15.16 -13.28 11.64
C VAL A 17 14.25 -12.08 11.39
N TYR A 18 14.69 -11.11 10.58
CA TYR A 18 13.88 -9.94 10.22
C TYR A 18 12.64 -10.33 9.41
N ASP A 19 12.77 -11.20 8.40
CA ASP A 19 11.64 -11.67 7.59
C ASP A 19 10.62 -12.48 8.43
N TRP A 20 11.12 -13.30 9.35
CA TRP A 20 10.25 -14.01 10.29
C TRP A 20 9.53 -13.04 11.23
N TYR A 21 10.25 -12.07 11.79
CA TYR A 21 9.69 -11.07 12.69
C TYR A 21 8.66 -10.16 12.00
N SER A 22 8.88 -9.78 10.73
CA SER A 22 7.95 -8.95 9.97
C SER A 22 6.64 -9.66 9.63
N LYS A 23 6.64 -11.00 9.59
CA LYS A 23 5.44 -11.82 9.36
C LYS A 23 4.81 -12.36 10.62
N LEU A 24 5.42 -12.10 11.78
CA LEU A 24 4.91 -12.57 13.07
C LEU A 24 3.50 -12.02 13.32
N GLY A 25 2.59 -12.90 13.71
CA GLY A 25 1.19 -12.54 13.99
C GLY A 25 0.33 -12.33 12.75
N LEU A 26 0.83 -12.65 11.55
CA LEU A 26 0.02 -12.63 10.33
C LEU A 26 -0.30 -14.05 9.85
N GLU A 27 -1.45 -14.20 9.19
CA GLU A 27 -1.88 -15.45 8.54
C GLU A 27 -2.48 -15.18 7.16
N TYR A 28 -2.40 -16.17 6.28
CA TYR A 28 -3.02 -16.09 4.96
C TYR A 28 -4.51 -16.39 5.05
N ILE A 29 -5.33 -15.41 4.65
CA ILE A 29 -6.77 -15.55 4.51
C ILE A 29 -7.16 -15.46 3.03
N LYS A 30 -7.99 -16.40 2.57
CA LYS A 30 -8.56 -16.36 1.23
C LYS A 30 -9.70 -15.33 1.19
N SER A 31 -9.60 -14.33 0.31
CA SER A 31 -10.67 -13.35 0.15
C SER A 31 -11.90 -13.98 -0.51
N SER A 32 -13.08 -13.57 -0.04
CA SER A 32 -14.37 -13.89 -0.65
C SER A 32 -14.66 -13.06 -1.92
N ILE A 33 -13.86 -12.02 -2.18
CA ILE A 33 -14.06 -11.05 -3.27
C ILE A 33 -13.35 -11.47 -4.55
N ASP A 34 -12.11 -11.98 -4.47
CA ASP A 34 -11.29 -12.31 -5.64
C ASP A 34 -10.58 -13.66 -5.59
N ASP A 35 -10.93 -14.51 -4.61
CA ASP A 35 -10.34 -15.83 -4.35
C ASP A 35 -8.81 -15.84 -4.09
N SER A 36 -8.17 -14.68 -3.99
CA SER A 36 -6.73 -14.58 -3.69
C SER A 36 -6.46 -14.65 -2.20
N TYR A 37 -5.25 -15.06 -1.84
CA TYR A 37 -4.79 -15.09 -0.44
C TYR A 37 -4.09 -13.78 -0.09
N TYR A 38 -4.42 -13.25 1.09
CA TYR A 38 -3.85 -12.03 1.65
C TYR A 38 -3.29 -12.31 3.04
N LEU A 39 -2.13 -11.74 3.35
CA LEU A 39 -1.53 -11.85 4.66
C LEU A 39 -2.13 -10.77 5.57
N VAL A 40 -2.85 -11.19 6.61
CA VAL A 40 -3.60 -10.30 7.53
C VAL A 40 -3.36 -10.67 8.99
N ARG A 41 -3.71 -9.80 9.94
CA ARG A 41 -3.52 -10.03 11.37
C ARG A 41 -4.32 -11.24 11.88
N SER A 42 -3.60 -12.24 12.39
CA SER A 42 -4.14 -13.51 12.88
C SER A 42 -4.92 -13.38 14.20
N ASP A 43 -4.56 -12.39 15.02
CA ASP A 43 -5.14 -12.11 16.34
C ASP A 43 -6.52 -11.43 16.30
N LYS A 44 -7.03 -11.13 15.11
CA LYS A 44 -8.26 -10.36 14.90
C LYS A 44 -9.40 -11.22 14.39
N GLU A 45 -10.57 -11.09 15.00
CA GLU A 45 -11.77 -11.84 14.62
C GLU A 45 -12.30 -11.44 13.24
N ASP A 46 -12.15 -10.17 12.85
CA ASP A 46 -12.58 -9.59 11.58
C ASP A 46 -11.54 -9.73 10.44
N LYS A 47 -10.55 -10.62 10.58
CA LYS A 47 -9.48 -10.84 9.59
C LYS A 47 -9.97 -11.22 8.19
N GLN A 48 -11.15 -11.85 8.08
CA GLN A 48 -11.79 -12.08 6.77
C GLN A 48 -12.15 -10.77 6.06
N LEU A 49 -12.69 -9.81 6.81
CA LEU A 49 -13.02 -8.48 6.27
C LEU A 49 -11.76 -7.71 5.88
N ALA A 50 -10.68 -7.85 6.65
CA ALA A 50 -9.37 -7.27 6.29
C ALA A 50 -8.85 -7.80 4.94
N ALA A 51 -8.95 -9.11 4.69
CA ALA A 51 -8.57 -9.72 3.42
C ALA A 51 -9.45 -9.21 2.26
N ASP A 52 -10.75 -9.09 2.49
CA ASP A 52 -11.71 -8.59 1.50
C ASP A 52 -11.48 -7.10 1.17
N ILE A 53 -11.09 -6.29 2.15
CA ILE A 53 -10.66 -4.90 1.93
C ILE A 53 -9.44 -4.83 1.02
N LEU A 54 -8.41 -5.66 1.25
CA LEU A 54 -7.22 -5.71 0.38
C LEU A 54 -7.58 -6.14 -1.04
N ALA A 55 -8.51 -7.08 -1.19
CA ALA A 55 -9.03 -7.47 -2.50
C ALA A 55 -9.75 -6.32 -3.22
N HIS A 56 -10.60 -5.56 -2.51
CA HIS A 56 -11.22 -4.37 -3.08
C HIS A 56 -10.20 -3.31 -3.51
N ILE A 57 -9.16 -3.06 -2.70
CA ILE A 57 -8.07 -2.14 -3.04
C ILE A 57 -7.34 -2.61 -4.29
N LYS A 58 -6.96 -3.89 -4.36
CA LYS A 58 -6.30 -4.50 -5.51
C LYS A 58 -7.10 -4.35 -6.79
N ILE A 59 -8.39 -4.67 -6.77
CA ILE A 59 -9.27 -4.54 -7.94
C ILE A 59 -9.26 -3.08 -8.44
N LYS A 60 -9.45 -2.12 -7.53
CA LYS A 60 -9.44 -0.69 -7.87
C LYS A 60 -8.09 -0.23 -8.42
N LEU A 61 -6.97 -0.65 -7.82
CA LEU A 61 -5.63 -0.33 -8.31
C LEU A 61 -5.35 -0.93 -9.70
N LYS A 62 -5.86 -2.13 -9.99
CA LYS A 62 -5.78 -2.73 -11.33
C LYS A 62 -6.57 -1.92 -12.36
N ILE A 63 -7.79 -1.48 -12.02
CA ILE A 63 -8.62 -0.67 -12.91
C ILE A 63 -7.91 0.64 -13.28
N ILE A 64 -7.42 1.41 -12.30
CA ILE A 64 -6.69 2.64 -12.61
C ILE A 64 -5.39 2.36 -13.36
N SER A 65 -4.67 1.28 -13.05
CA SER A 65 -3.46 0.91 -13.78
C SER A 65 -3.73 0.68 -15.27
N GLN A 66 -4.76 -0.12 -15.57
CA GLN A 66 -5.18 -0.39 -16.94
C GLN A 66 -5.64 0.90 -17.65
N HIS A 67 -6.39 1.76 -16.95
CA HIS A 67 -6.80 3.06 -17.46
C HIS A 67 -5.60 3.95 -17.83
N LEU A 68 -4.61 4.05 -16.94
CA LEU A 68 -3.41 4.85 -17.17
C LEU A 68 -2.55 4.31 -18.31
N MET A 69 -2.34 2.99 -18.36
CA MET A 69 -1.61 2.31 -19.43
C MET A 69 -2.27 2.50 -20.80
N LYS A 70 -3.60 2.47 -20.85
CA LYS A 70 -4.37 2.62 -22.09
C LYS A 70 -4.43 4.07 -22.57
N ASN A 71 -4.78 5.00 -21.69
CA ASN A 71 -5.13 6.37 -22.09
C ASN A 71 -3.97 7.35 -21.99
N PHE A 72 -2.96 7.05 -21.16
CA PHE A 72 -1.82 7.94 -20.92
C PHE A 72 -0.46 7.22 -21.05
N PRO A 73 -0.22 6.39 -22.09
CA PRO A 73 0.98 5.56 -22.21
C PRO A 73 2.30 6.36 -22.22
N GLN A 74 2.24 7.63 -22.62
CA GLN A 74 3.42 8.48 -22.73
C GLN A 74 3.77 9.27 -21.47
N SER A 75 2.87 9.30 -20.47
CA SER A 75 3.13 10.00 -19.21
C SER A 75 4.30 9.37 -18.45
N SER A 76 5.03 10.17 -17.68
CA SER A 76 6.14 9.69 -16.84
C SER A 76 5.68 8.64 -15.82
N CYS A 77 4.54 8.90 -15.15
CA CYS A 77 3.91 7.96 -14.22
C CYS A 77 3.61 6.63 -14.90
N THR A 78 2.89 6.64 -16.03
CA THR A 78 2.52 5.40 -16.73
C THR A 78 3.75 4.61 -17.19
N LYS A 79 4.82 5.27 -17.63
CA LYS A 79 6.08 4.59 -18.00
C LYS A 79 6.72 3.89 -16.82
N GLN A 80 6.76 4.52 -15.64
CA GLN A 80 7.26 3.86 -14.42
C GLN A 80 6.34 2.73 -13.99
N LEU A 81 5.03 2.96 -14.01
CA LEU A 81 4.04 1.95 -13.71
C LEU A 81 4.24 0.71 -14.57
N ILE A 82 4.34 0.84 -15.90
CA ILE A 82 4.54 -0.31 -16.81
C ILE A 82 5.79 -1.11 -16.42
N ASN A 83 6.89 -0.45 -16.09
CA ASN A 83 8.14 -1.11 -15.71
C ASN A 83 8.02 -1.84 -14.36
N ASN A 84 7.23 -1.30 -13.45
CA ASN A 84 7.10 -1.78 -12.08
C ASN A 84 5.89 -2.71 -11.87
N TYR A 85 4.99 -2.78 -12.86
CA TYR A 85 3.70 -3.44 -12.72
C TYR A 85 3.88 -4.95 -12.57
N ASN A 86 3.44 -5.45 -11.42
CA ASN A 86 3.45 -6.86 -11.07
C ASN A 86 2.04 -7.39 -10.82
N ASP A 87 1.01 -6.69 -11.29
CA ASP A 87 -0.40 -7.03 -11.05
C ASP A 87 -0.80 -7.01 -9.55
N PHE A 88 -0.04 -6.29 -8.72
CA PHE A 88 -0.20 -6.16 -7.28
C PHE A 88 -0.38 -7.51 -6.56
N LYS A 89 0.45 -8.48 -6.94
CA LYS A 89 0.38 -9.86 -6.43
C LYS A 89 0.58 -9.96 -4.91
N ASN A 90 1.38 -9.06 -4.34
CA ASN A 90 1.72 -9.08 -2.92
C ASN A 90 1.11 -7.85 -2.24
N MET A 91 -0.04 -8.05 -1.59
CA MET A 91 -0.69 -7.05 -0.74
C MET A 91 -0.92 -7.64 0.64
N ASN A 92 -0.43 -6.96 1.67
CA ASN A 92 -0.43 -7.45 3.04
C ASN A 92 -0.96 -6.38 4.00
N GLU A 93 -1.56 -6.82 5.10
CA GLU A 93 -1.75 -5.96 6.27
C GLU A 93 -0.41 -5.80 6.99
N ASN A 94 -0.16 -4.61 7.54
CA ASN A 94 0.96 -4.41 8.44
C ASN A 94 0.75 -5.20 9.75
N ASN A 95 1.83 -5.72 10.31
CA ASN A 95 1.78 -6.32 11.64
C ASN A 95 1.67 -5.22 12.72
N ASN A 96 1.33 -5.61 13.96
CA ASN A 96 1.27 -4.66 15.08
C ASN A 96 2.64 -4.31 15.68
N THR A 97 3.74 -4.82 15.12
CA THR A 97 5.09 -4.68 15.70
C THR A 97 5.90 -3.56 15.06
N LEU A 98 5.45 -3.06 13.90
CA LEU A 98 6.14 -2.00 13.17
C LEU A 98 5.50 -0.62 13.42
N TYR A 99 6.36 0.38 13.66
CA TYR A 99 5.96 1.78 13.81
C TYR A 99 5.54 2.43 12.48
N THR A 100 5.76 1.76 11.35
CA THR A 100 5.42 2.26 10.03
C THR A 100 3.91 2.27 9.82
N THR A 101 3.44 3.17 8.95
CA THR A 101 2.03 3.23 8.55
C THR A 101 1.78 2.25 7.41
N SER A 102 1.57 2.74 6.19
CA SER A 102 1.57 1.97 4.96
C SER A 102 2.81 2.26 4.15
N TYR A 103 3.24 1.31 3.33
CA TYR A 103 4.44 1.48 2.52
C TYR A 103 4.45 0.53 1.32
N THR A 104 5.23 0.90 0.31
CA THR A 104 5.59 0.03 -0.80
C THR A 104 7.04 -0.47 -0.72
N VAL A 105 7.26 -1.74 -1.06
CA VAL A 105 8.59 -2.35 -1.19
C VAL A 105 8.94 -2.46 -2.67
N ASN A 106 10.17 -2.07 -3.02
CA ASN A 106 10.73 -2.19 -4.38
C ASN A 106 9.77 -1.71 -5.49
N LYS A 107 9.20 -0.52 -5.31
CA LYS A 107 8.33 0.13 -6.29
C LYS A 107 7.11 -0.71 -6.69
N GLY A 108 6.43 -1.30 -5.71
CA GLY A 108 5.19 -2.04 -5.94
C GLY A 108 5.35 -3.56 -5.97
N HIS A 109 6.58 -4.07 -5.78
CA HIS A 109 6.78 -5.52 -5.58
C HIS A 109 5.90 -6.05 -4.45
N GLU A 110 5.79 -5.27 -3.37
CA GLU A 110 4.86 -5.50 -2.27
C GLU A 110 4.25 -4.18 -1.82
N LEU A 111 2.99 -4.24 -1.42
CA LEU A 111 2.25 -3.13 -0.80
C LEU A 111 1.76 -3.60 0.57
N VAL A 112 2.15 -2.87 1.61
CA VAL A 112 1.78 -3.17 2.99
C VAL A 112 0.90 -2.06 3.51
N PHE A 113 -0.28 -2.43 4.02
CA PHE A 113 -1.30 -1.49 4.46
C PHE A 113 -1.56 -1.59 5.96
N CYS A 114 -1.54 -0.44 6.64
CA CYS A 114 -2.12 -0.35 7.96
C CYS A 114 -3.64 -0.27 7.82
N LEU A 115 -4.33 -1.40 7.99
CA LEU A 115 -5.78 -1.49 7.79
C LEU A 115 -6.59 -1.04 8.99
N ARG A 116 -5.93 -0.82 10.14
CA ARG A 116 -6.59 -0.61 11.44
C ARG A 116 -6.17 0.69 12.09
N HIS A 117 -7.07 1.26 12.88
CA HIS A 117 -6.75 2.38 13.75
C HIS A 117 -5.76 1.94 14.85
N LYS A 118 -4.84 2.82 15.25
CA LYS A 118 -3.90 2.57 16.36
C LYS A 118 -4.50 3.11 17.67
N ASP A 119 -5.63 2.55 18.06
CA ASP A 119 -6.33 2.82 19.31
C ASP A 119 -6.65 1.51 20.04
N GLN A 120 -7.42 1.56 21.13
CA GLN A 120 -7.75 0.36 21.90
C GLN A 120 -8.68 -0.60 21.16
N GLU A 121 -9.47 -0.11 20.21
CA GLU A 121 -10.44 -0.93 19.47
C GLU A 121 -9.78 -1.62 18.26
N GLU A 122 -8.76 -0.99 17.68
CA GLU A 122 -8.06 -1.46 16.48
C GLU A 122 -9.03 -1.81 15.33
N SER A 123 -10.08 -1.00 15.21
CA SER A 123 -11.12 -1.16 14.19
C SER A 123 -10.58 -0.89 12.79
N LEU A 124 -11.19 -1.52 11.79
CA LEU A 124 -10.80 -1.35 10.39
C LEU A 124 -11.11 0.07 9.89
N VAL A 125 -10.13 0.66 9.23
CA VAL A 125 -10.24 1.99 8.61
C VAL A 125 -11.21 1.93 7.43
N LYS A 126 -11.99 3.00 7.24
CA LYS A 126 -12.93 3.12 6.12
C LYS A 126 -12.22 2.93 4.77
N LEU A 127 -12.89 2.20 3.86
CA LEU A 127 -12.34 1.91 2.54
C LEU A 127 -11.98 3.19 1.74
N ASN A 128 -12.75 4.29 1.86
CA ASN A 128 -12.42 5.54 1.16
C ASN A 128 -11.06 6.11 1.60
N THR A 129 -10.79 6.12 2.91
CA THR A 129 -9.52 6.56 3.48
C THR A 129 -8.38 5.60 3.10
N LEU A 130 -8.63 4.29 3.16
CA LEU A 130 -7.65 3.29 2.70
C LEU A 130 -7.34 3.42 1.21
N MET A 131 -8.33 3.74 0.39
CA MET A 131 -8.11 4.00 -1.03
C MET A 131 -7.27 5.24 -1.28
N PHE A 132 -7.43 6.31 -0.49
CA PHE A 132 -6.55 7.47 -0.57
C PHE A 132 -5.10 7.09 -0.28
N VAL A 133 -4.87 6.31 0.78
CA VAL A 133 -3.53 5.79 1.13
C VAL A 133 -3.00 4.84 0.06
N ALA A 134 -3.83 3.97 -0.51
CA ALA A 134 -3.43 3.09 -1.61
C ALA A 134 -3.03 3.86 -2.86
N LEU A 135 -3.70 4.97 -3.17
CA LEU A 135 -3.34 5.85 -4.28
C LEU A 135 -2.03 6.61 -4.00
N HIS A 136 -1.74 6.94 -2.73
CA HIS A 136 -0.45 7.49 -2.31
C HIS A 136 0.69 6.49 -2.56
N GLU A 137 0.55 5.24 -2.10
CA GLU A 137 1.55 4.20 -2.36
C GLU A 137 1.69 3.90 -3.87
N PHE A 138 0.58 3.92 -4.60
CA PHE A 138 0.60 3.81 -6.05
C PHE A 138 1.34 4.97 -6.74
N ALA A 139 1.27 6.19 -6.20
CA ALA A 139 2.09 7.29 -6.69
C ALA A 139 3.59 7.05 -6.47
N HIS A 140 4.00 6.36 -5.40
CA HIS A 140 5.39 5.92 -5.23
C HIS A 140 5.82 4.87 -6.27
N VAL A 141 4.91 4.00 -6.73
CA VAL A 141 5.13 3.06 -7.84
C VAL A 141 5.34 3.82 -9.17
N CYS A 142 4.59 4.90 -9.37
CA CYS A 142 4.67 5.77 -10.54
C CYS A 142 5.87 6.75 -10.53
N SER A 143 6.58 6.88 -9.42
CA SER A 143 7.62 7.91 -9.26
C SER A 143 9.02 7.30 -9.22
N LYS A 144 10.02 8.00 -9.76
CA LYS A 144 11.42 7.60 -9.62
C LYS A 144 11.94 7.88 -8.21
N SER A 145 11.61 9.05 -7.66
CA SER A 145 12.02 9.44 -6.30
C SER A 145 11.42 8.51 -5.24
N ARG A 146 12.11 8.38 -4.11
CA ARG A 146 11.56 7.68 -2.93
C ARG A 146 10.69 8.61 -2.11
N ASP A 147 11.11 9.87 -1.97
CA ASP A 147 10.42 10.87 -1.17
C ASP A 147 9.32 11.61 -1.94
N HIS A 148 8.54 12.41 -1.22
CA HIS A 148 7.46 13.27 -1.71
C HIS A 148 7.98 14.53 -2.42
N THR A 149 8.79 14.32 -3.46
CA THR A 149 9.32 15.38 -4.33
C THR A 149 8.22 16.03 -5.18
N PRO A 150 8.47 17.17 -5.86
CA PRO A 150 7.51 17.73 -6.81
C PRO A 150 7.08 16.76 -7.93
N GLU A 151 7.96 15.83 -8.33
CA GLU A 151 7.62 14.74 -9.26
C GLU A 151 6.53 13.84 -8.66
N PHE A 152 6.73 13.39 -7.42
CA PHE A 152 5.75 12.58 -6.70
C PHE A 152 4.41 13.29 -6.61
N TRP A 153 4.38 14.55 -6.17
CA TRP A 153 3.13 15.29 -6.01
C TRP A 153 2.40 15.53 -7.34
N SER A 154 3.14 15.77 -8.43
CA SER A 154 2.58 15.85 -9.77
C SER A 154 1.92 14.53 -10.20
N ASN A 155 2.63 13.41 -9.99
CA ASN A 155 2.08 12.07 -10.26
C ASN A 155 0.87 11.76 -9.38
N PHE A 156 0.93 12.09 -8.09
CA PHE A 156 -0.14 11.83 -7.14
C PHE A 156 -1.40 12.64 -7.46
N LYS A 157 -1.24 13.93 -7.79
CA LYS A 157 -2.33 14.78 -8.30
C LYS A 157 -3.00 14.15 -9.53
N PHE A 158 -2.21 13.75 -10.51
CA PHE A 158 -2.70 13.11 -11.73
C PHE A 158 -3.48 11.82 -11.42
N ILE A 159 -2.91 10.94 -10.60
CA ILE A 159 -3.54 9.69 -10.16
C ILE A 159 -4.88 9.95 -9.46
N ILE A 160 -4.92 10.88 -8.51
CA ILE A 160 -6.13 11.21 -7.74
C ILE A 160 -7.24 11.74 -8.66
N GLN A 161 -6.91 12.64 -9.60
CA GLN A 161 -7.89 13.17 -10.55
C GLN A 161 -8.50 12.06 -11.43
N GLU A 162 -7.68 11.12 -11.92
CA GLU A 162 -8.19 9.96 -12.67
C GLU A 162 -8.97 8.99 -11.78
N ALA A 163 -8.56 8.78 -10.53
CA ALA A 163 -9.28 7.93 -9.57
C ALA A 163 -10.68 8.46 -9.25
N ILE A 164 -10.84 9.78 -9.11
CA ILE A 164 -12.14 10.43 -8.92
C ILE A 164 -13.04 10.19 -10.15
N LYS A 165 -12.51 10.44 -11.36
CA LYS A 165 -13.26 10.23 -12.62
C LYS A 165 -13.74 8.78 -12.78
N LEU A 166 -12.96 7.82 -12.30
CA LEU A 166 -13.28 6.38 -12.34
C LEU A 166 -14.19 5.91 -11.19
N GLY A 167 -14.53 6.78 -10.22
CA GLY A 167 -15.26 6.37 -9.01
C GLY A 167 -14.46 5.42 -8.10
N ILE A 168 -13.13 5.42 -8.24
CA ILE A 168 -12.25 4.58 -7.43
C ILE A 168 -12.11 5.15 -6.01
N TRP A 169 -12.03 6.47 -5.91
CA TRP A 169 -11.96 7.22 -4.66
C TRP A 169 -12.96 8.37 -4.68
N SER A 170 -13.67 8.57 -3.57
CA SER A 170 -14.57 9.70 -3.39
C SER A 170 -13.83 10.83 -2.71
N TYR A 171 -13.86 12.01 -3.32
CA TYR A 171 -13.16 13.18 -2.80
C TYR A 171 -13.56 13.46 -1.34
N GLU A 172 -12.56 13.67 -0.51
CA GLU A 172 -12.70 14.05 0.89
C GLU A 172 -11.66 15.14 1.18
N ASN A 173 -12.11 16.26 1.74
CA ASN A 173 -11.24 17.40 2.02
C ASN A 173 -10.55 17.22 3.38
N TYR A 174 -9.43 16.51 3.36
CA TYR A 174 -8.63 16.23 4.56
C TYR A 174 -7.95 17.47 5.16
N GLU A 175 -7.79 18.56 4.40
CA GLU A 175 -7.30 19.84 4.94
C GLU A 175 -8.33 20.46 5.89
N SER A 176 -9.60 20.40 5.51
CA SER A 176 -10.71 20.92 6.32
C SER A 176 -11.15 19.95 7.42
N THR A 177 -11.07 18.65 7.15
CA THR A 177 -11.53 17.58 8.04
C THR A 177 -10.45 16.50 8.12
N PRO A 178 -9.39 16.72 8.91
CA PRO A 178 -8.34 15.73 9.09
C PRO A 178 -8.89 14.40 9.61
N VAL A 179 -8.41 13.29 9.05
CA VAL A 179 -8.86 11.94 9.43
C VAL A 179 -7.72 11.17 10.08
N PRO A 180 -7.94 10.49 11.22
CA PRO A 180 -6.93 9.66 11.83
C PRO A 180 -6.66 8.41 10.98
N TYR A 181 -5.39 8.13 10.75
CA TYR A 181 -4.94 6.95 10.02
C TYR A 181 -3.67 6.40 10.65
N CYS A 182 -3.72 5.16 11.15
CA CYS A 182 -2.54 4.45 11.64
C CYS A 182 -1.66 5.24 12.65
N GLY A 183 -2.29 6.00 13.56
CA GLY A 183 -1.60 6.79 14.58
C GLY A 183 -1.09 8.15 14.11
N ILE A 184 -1.34 8.53 12.85
CA ILE A 184 -1.11 9.89 12.32
C ILE A 184 -2.43 10.52 11.86
N MET A 185 -2.40 11.79 11.51
CA MET A 185 -3.52 12.49 10.85
C MET A 185 -3.21 12.64 9.37
N ILE A 186 -4.14 12.25 8.51
CA ILE A 186 -4.12 12.67 7.11
C ILE A 186 -4.69 14.08 7.07
N THR A 187 -3.82 15.05 6.76
CA THR A 187 -4.16 16.48 6.66
C THR A 187 -4.00 17.02 5.25
N ASP A 188 -3.20 16.36 4.42
CA ASP A 188 -2.76 16.93 3.15
C ASP A 188 -3.29 16.13 1.97
N ILE A 189 -3.76 16.85 0.96
CA ILE A 189 -4.19 16.31 -0.33
C ILE A 189 -3.46 17.09 -1.43
N PRO A 190 -3.06 16.48 -2.57
CA PRO A 190 -2.57 17.26 -3.69
C PRO A 190 -3.64 18.30 -4.10
N ASN A 191 -3.21 19.51 -4.43
CA ASN A 191 -4.10 20.56 -4.96
C ASN A 191 -4.79 20.07 -6.24
N ILE A 192 -6.05 19.63 -6.17
CA ILE A 192 -6.80 19.01 -7.29
C ILE A 192 -7.93 19.86 -7.83
#